data_AF-A0A3S8UL79-F1
#
_entry.id   AF-A0A3S8UL79-F1
#
_cell.length_a   1.000
_cell.length_b   1.000
_cell.length_c   1.000
_cell.angle_alpha   90.00
_cell.angle_beta   90.00
_cell.angle_gamma   90.00
#
_symmetry.space_group_name_H-M   'P 1'
#
loop_
_entity.id
_entity.type
_entity.pdbx_description
1 polymer ?
#
loop_
_entity_poly.entity_id
_entity_poly.type
_entity_poly.pdbx_seq_one_letter_code
_entity_poly.pdbx_strand_id
1 'polypeptide(L)'
;MDILNIVGLCLNMIGVILIFFWALPQSFADAETGRGLEDGTVINGKTVGQWREEAKRQKALAKTIAWVALGLMFSGFFCQLIAAVWPHLHAWIAAFI
;
A
#
# COMPACT_ATOMS: atom_id res chain seq x y z
N MET A 1 23.84 11.49 -9.35
CA MET A 1 22.45 11.70 -8.91
C MET A 1 21.49 10.74 -9.58
N ASP A 2 21.81 10.27 -10.79
CA ASP A 2 20.97 9.36 -11.57
C ASP A 2 20.70 8.02 -10.87
N ILE A 3 21.70 7.48 -10.18
CA ILE A 3 21.54 6.23 -9.41
C ILE A 3 20.48 6.39 -8.31
N LEU A 4 20.45 7.53 -7.60
CA LEU A 4 19.46 7.77 -6.53
C LEU A 4 18.05 7.91 -7.11
N ASN A 5 17.93 8.54 -8.28
CA ASN A 5 16.67 8.66 -9.00
C ASN A 5 16.17 7.29 -9.51
N ILE A 6 17.06 6.47 -10.07
CA ILE A 6 16.75 5.10 -10.53
C ILE A 6 16.31 4.23 -9.34
N VAL A 7 17.02 4.30 -8.22
CA VAL A 7 16.65 3.58 -6.98
C VAL A 7 15.26 4.02 -6.52
N GLY A 8 14.99 5.33 -6.46
CA GLY A 8 13.67 5.85 -6.10
C GLY A 8 12.56 5.41 -7.06
N LEU A 9 12.85 5.32 -8.36
CA LEU A 9 11.91 4.79 -9.35
C LEU A 9 11.60 3.31 -9.11
N CYS A 10 12.62 2.47 -8.87
CA CYS A 10 12.44 1.06 -8.58
C CYS A 10 11.62 0.84 -7.30
N LEU A 11 11.91 1.60 -6.23
CA LEU A 11 11.13 1.58 -4.99
C LEU A 11 9.65 1.91 -5.24
N ASN A 12 9.37 2.92 -6.05
CA ASN A 12 8.01 3.28 -6.43
C ASN A 12 7.32 2.17 -7.24
N MET A 13 7.99 1.58 -8.23
CA MET A 13 7.40 0.48 -9.02
C MET A 13 7.05 -0.73 -8.14
N ILE A 14 7.94 -1.12 -7.22
CA ILE A 14 7.66 -2.21 -6.27
C ILE A 14 6.49 -1.85 -5.37
N GLY A 15 6.44 -0.62 -4.85
CA GLY A 15 5.33 -0.16 -4.01
C GLY A 15 3.99 -0.20 -4.73
N VAL A 16 3.94 0.20 -6.01
CA VAL A 16 2.74 0.10 -6.84
C VAL A 16 2.31 -1.36 -7.03
N ILE A 17 3.24 -2.26 -7.36
CA ILE A 17 2.94 -3.70 -7.52
C ILE A 17 2.35 -4.26 -6.22
N LEU A 18 2.96 -3.96 -5.06
CA LEU A 18 2.46 -4.43 -3.77
C LEU A 18 1.05 -3.91 -3.46
N ILE A 19 0.75 -2.64 -3.75
CA ILE A 19 -0.62 -2.11 -3.57
C ILE A 19 -1.62 -2.81 -4.49
N PHE A 20 -1.29 -2.95 -5.78
CA PHE A 20 -2.23 -3.50 -6.76
C PHE A 20 -2.59 -4.96 -6.49
N PHE A 21 -1.60 -5.80 -6.19
CA PHE A 21 -1.85 -7.23 -6.01
C PHE A 21 -2.34 -7.59 -4.61
N TRP A 22 -1.89 -6.88 -3.57
CA TRP A 22 -2.18 -7.26 -2.18
C TRP A 22 -3.09 -6.31 -1.41
N ALA A 23 -3.10 -5.02 -1.71
CA ALA A 23 -3.95 -4.04 -1.01
C ALA A 23 -5.29 -3.79 -1.71
N LEU A 24 -5.32 -3.90 -3.04
CA LEU A 24 -6.48 -3.65 -3.90
C LEU A 24 -7.36 -4.86 -4.30
N PRO A 25 -7.35 -6.06 -3.68
CA PRO A 25 -8.48 -6.97 -3.84
C PRO A 25 -9.69 -6.40 -3.06
N GLN A 26 -10.25 -5.30 -3.57
CA GLN A 26 -11.40 -4.59 -3.04
C GLN A 26 -12.68 -5.28 -3.52
N SER A 27 -12.95 -6.48 -3.01
CA SER A 27 -14.28 -7.09 -3.10
C SER A 27 -14.62 -7.87 -1.83
N PHE A 28 -14.43 -7.27 -0.66
CA PHE A 28 -15.28 -7.64 0.46
C PHE A 28 -16.50 -6.73 0.37
N ALA A 29 -17.36 -7.00 -0.63
CA ALA A 29 -18.76 -6.60 -0.59
C ALA A 29 -19.22 -6.83 0.85
N ASP A 30 -19.76 -5.77 1.46
CA ASP A 30 -19.61 -5.53 2.87
C ASP A 30 -19.86 -6.79 3.68
N ALA A 31 -18.95 -7.08 4.62
CA ALA A 31 -19.28 -7.95 5.75
C ALA A 31 -20.51 -7.42 6.55
N GLU A 32 -21.09 -6.28 6.13
CA GLU A 32 -22.33 -5.68 6.59
C GLU A 32 -23.51 -5.83 5.61
N THR A 33 -23.34 -6.17 4.33
CA THR A 33 -24.48 -6.42 3.42
C THR A 33 -25.14 -7.77 3.72
N GLY A 34 -24.44 -8.65 4.47
CA GLY A 34 -24.97 -9.87 5.07
C GLY A 34 -25.69 -9.68 6.42
N ARG A 35 -26.09 -8.44 6.79
CA ARG A 35 -26.78 -8.11 8.06
C ARG A 35 -28.13 -8.81 8.30
N GLY A 36 -28.61 -9.65 7.38
CA GLY A 36 -29.86 -10.38 7.54
C GLY A 36 -29.74 -11.76 8.18
N LEU A 37 -28.53 -12.29 8.40
CA LEU A 37 -28.30 -13.67 8.85
C LEU A 37 -27.52 -13.67 10.16
N GLU A 38 -28.05 -14.35 11.17
CA GLU A 38 -27.35 -14.54 12.46
C GLU A 38 -26.04 -15.29 12.25
N ASP A 39 -25.03 -15.00 13.08
CA ASP A 39 -23.68 -15.59 12.99
C ASP A 39 -23.70 -17.14 13.06
N GLY A 40 -24.76 -17.74 13.62
CA GLY A 40 -24.98 -19.19 13.67
C GLY A 40 -25.57 -19.81 12.40
N THR A 41 -25.95 -19.00 11.40
CA THR A 41 -26.52 -19.49 10.15
C THR A 41 -25.43 -20.19 9.33
N VAL A 42 -25.68 -21.42 8.91
CA VAL A 42 -24.73 -22.19 8.11
C VAL A 42 -25.00 -21.95 6.63
N ILE A 43 -24.00 -21.47 5.91
CA ILE A 43 -24.03 -21.29 4.45
C ILE A 43 -22.84 -22.05 3.85
N ASN A 44 -23.12 -23.00 2.96
CA ASN A 44 -22.10 -23.85 2.33
C ASN A 44 -21.17 -24.56 3.35
N GLY A 45 -21.72 -25.08 4.44
CA GLY A 45 -20.98 -25.88 5.44
C GLY A 45 -20.11 -25.07 6.41
N LYS A 46 -20.08 -23.74 6.32
CA LYS A 46 -19.45 -22.85 7.30
C LYS A 46 -20.48 -21.88 7.88
N THR A 47 -20.28 -21.47 9.12
CA THR A 47 -21.15 -20.46 9.74
C THR A 47 -20.84 -19.07 9.18
N VAL A 48 -21.84 -18.20 9.12
CA VAL A 48 -21.66 -16.78 8.75
C VAL A 48 -20.61 -16.11 9.65
N GLY A 49 -20.56 -16.48 10.95
CA GLY A 49 -19.51 -16.04 11.87
C GLY A 49 -18.09 -16.42 11.42
N GLN A 50 -17.88 -17.66 10.94
CA GLN A 50 -16.57 -18.12 10.44
C GLN A 50 -16.14 -17.36 9.18
N TRP A 51 -17.06 -17.14 8.23
CA TRP A 51 -16.81 -16.32 7.04
C TRP A 51 -16.42 -14.88 7.40
N ARG A 52 -17.06 -14.32 8.42
CA ARG A 52 -16.78 -12.97 8.92
C ARG A 52 -15.40 -12.87 9.57
N GLU A 53 -14.98 -13.88 10.33
CA GLU A 53 -13.62 -13.93 10.89
C GLU A 53 -12.55 -14.06 9.82
N GLU A 54 -12.75 -14.93 8.83
CA GLU A 54 -11.84 -15.11 7.70
C GLU A 54 -11.70 -13.80 6.91
N ALA A 55 -12.81 -13.12 6.61
CA ALA A 55 -12.80 -11.82 5.95
C ALA A 55 -12.09 -10.74 6.78
N LYS A 56 -12.27 -10.71 8.11
CA LYS A 56 -11.56 -9.77 8.99
C LYS A 56 -10.04 -10.00 8.96
N ARG A 57 -9.58 -11.25 8.98
CA ARG A 57 -8.15 -11.59 8.90
C ARG A 57 -7.55 -11.14 7.58
N GLN A 58 -8.23 -11.41 6.47
CA GLN A 58 -7.77 -11.00 5.14
C GLN A 58 -7.72 -9.46 5.01
N LYS A 59 -8.73 -8.74 5.54
CA LYS A 59 -8.72 -7.27 5.60
C LYS A 59 -7.55 -6.73 6.41
N ALA A 60 -7.22 -7.34 7.54
CA ALA A 60 -6.09 -6.92 8.38
C ALA A 60 -4.75 -7.08 7.65
N LEU A 61 -4.53 -8.22 6.99
CA LEU A 61 -3.32 -8.48 6.20
C LEU A 61 -3.20 -7.49 5.02
N ALA A 62 -4.27 -7.29 4.27
CA ALA A 62 -4.29 -6.34 3.15
C ALA A 62 -3.98 -4.90 3.62
N LYS A 63 -4.52 -4.49 4.78
CA LYS A 63 -4.24 -3.18 5.37
C LYS A 63 -2.77 -3.02 5.75
N THR A 64 -2.16 -4.03 6.36
CA THR A 64 -0.72 -3.99 6.70
C THR A 64 0.14 -3.87 5.44
N ILE A 65 -0.16 -4.64 4.40
CA ILE A 65 0.59 -4.59 3.14
C ILE A 65 0.40 -3.24 2.45
N ALA A 66 -0.79 -2.66 2.49
CA ALA A 66 -1.05 -1.31 1.99
C ALA A 66 -0.16 -0.26 2.66
N TRP A 67 -0.01 -0.33 3.99
CA TRP A 67 0.87 0.58 4.74
C TRP A 67 2.34 0.40 4.39
N VAL A 68 2.82 -0.85 4.26
CA VAL A 68 4.20 -1.15 3.86
C VAL A 68 4.46 -0.60 2.46
N ALA A 69 3.54 -0.85 1.53
CA ALA A 69 3.68 -0.40 0.14
C ALA A 69 3.62 1.13 0.02
N LEU A 70 2.75 1.78 0.80
CA LEU A 70 2.70 3.24 0.89
C LEU A 70 4.00 3.82 1.44
N GLY A 71 4.56 3.21 2.50
CA GLY A 71 5.86 3.61 3.04
C GLY A 71 6.98 3.47 2.00
N LEU A 72 6.98 2.38 1.25
CA LEU A 72 7.98 2.12 0.21
C LEU A 72 7.93 3.15 -0.92
N MET A 73 6.72 3.51 -1.39
CA MET A 73 6.55 4.58 -2.38
C MET A 73 6.98 5.94 -1.82
N PHE A 74 6.61 6.27 -0.58
CA PHE A 74 6.99 7.53 0.03
C PHE A 74 8.52 7.66 0.16
N SER A 75 9.22 6.59 0.55
CA SER A 75 10.68 6.53 0.53
C SER A 75 11.25 6.69 -0.88
N GLY A 76 10.64 6.05 -1.89
CA GLY A 76 11.03 6.20 -3.29
C GLY A 76 10.93 7.65 -3.77
N PHE A 77 9.82 8.32 -3.49
CA PHE A 77 9.62 9.75 -3.78
C PHE A 77 10.62 10.64 -3.04
N PHE A 78 10.97 10.32 -1.78
CA PHE A 78 11.94 11.11 -1.03
C PHE A 78 13.35 11.02 -1.64
N CYS A 79 13.77 9.83 -2.08
CA CYS A 79 15.01 9.65 -2.84
C CYS A 79 15.02 10.47 -4.13
N GLN A 80 13.91 10.48 -4.87
CA GLN A 80 13.77 11.28 -6.10
C GLN A 80 13.79 12.78 -5.82
N LEU A 81 13.13 13.23 -4.75
CA LEU A 81 13.13 14.63 -4.32
C LEU A 81 14.56 15.12 -4.03
N ILE A 82 15.33 14.34 -3.25
CA ILE A 82 16.73 14.68 -2.96
C ILE A 82 17.56 14.72 -4.25
N ALA A 83 17.40 13.73 -5.13
CA ALA A 83 18.13 13.68 -6.40
C ALA A 83 17.82 14.90 -7.29
N ALA A 84 16.59 15.42 -7.27
CA ALA A 84 16.18 16.57 -8.06
C ALA A 84 16.62 17.91 -7.45
N VAL A 85 16.48 18.06 -6.13
CA VAL A 85 16.73 19.34 -5.43
C VAL A 85 18.21 19.60 -5.22
N TRP A 86 19.01 18.57 -4.89
CA TRP A 86 20.43 18.73 -4.58
C TRP A 86 21.28 19.43 -5.67
N PRO A 87 21.19 19.07 -6.97
CA PRO A 87 21.98 19.75 -8.01
C PRO A 87 21.59 21.23 -8.16
N HIS A 88 20.32 21.58 -7.96
CA HIS A 88 19.85 22.97 -8.03
C HIS A 88 20.30 23.76 -6.80
N LEU A 89 20.18 23.18 -5.60
CA LEU A 89 20.61 23.82 -4.36
C LEU A 89 22.12 24.12 -4.37
N HIS A 90 22.94 23.17 -4.82
CA HIS A 90 24.39 23.37 -4.92
C HIS A 90 24.77 24.44 -5.95
N ALA A 91 24.05 24.53 -7.08
CA ALA A 91 24.27 25.56 -8.08
C ALA A 91 23.91 26.97 -7.57
N TRP A 92 22.81 27.10 -6.83
CA TRP A 92 22.40 28.38 -6.23
C TRP A 92 23.37 28.84 -5.12
N ILE A 93 23.86 27.92 -4.29
CA ILE A 93 24.86 28.24 -3.24
C ILE A 93 26.18 28.67 -3.88
N ALA A 94 26.65 27.97 -4.91
CA ALA A 94 27.91 28.31 -5.61
C ALA A 94 27.84 29.62 -6.41
N ALA A 95 26.64 30.10 -6.76
CA ALA A 95 26.44 31.38 -7.43
C ALA A 95 26.41 32.59 -6.47
N PHE A 96 26.27 32.35 -5.16
CA PHE A 96 26.17 33.38 -4.12
C PHE A 96 27.43 33.52 -3.26
N ILE A 97 28.40 32.62 -3.41
CA ILE A 97 29.75 32.68 -2.81
C ILE A 97 30.73 33.13 -3.89
#